data_AF-A0A258YFI5-F1
#
_entry.id   AF-A0A258YFI5-F1
#
_cell.length_a   1.000
_cell.length_b   1.000
_cell.length_c   1.000
_cell.angle_alpha   90.00
_cell.angle_beta   90.00
_cell.angle_gamma   90.00
#
_symmetry.space_group_name_H-M   'P 1'
#
loop_
_entity.id
_entity.type
_entity.pdbx_description
1 polymer ?
#
loop_
_entity_poly.entity_id
_entity_poly.type
_entity_poly.pdbx_seq_one_letter_code
_entity_poly.pdbx_strand_id
1 'polypeptide(L)' 'NEMAVFAFLRNRIGFLDITEVVEQTMNKIAFIEKPTLQDYFDSDAEARNFAASLLHM' A
#
# COMPACT_ATOMS: atom_id res chain seq x y z
N ASN A 1 4.19 -0.33 -0.55
CA ASN A 1 5.35 -1.20 -0.91
C ASN A 1 5.45 -2.40 0.02
N GLU A 2 5.62 -2.19 1.33
CA GLU A 2 5.87 -3.28 2.29
C GLU A 2 4.85 -4.43 2.25
N MET A 3 3.55 -4.13 2.17
CA MET A 3 2.50 -5.15 2.06
C MET A 3 2.63 -6.01 0.80
N ALA A 4 2.95 -5.39 -0.34
CA ALA A 4 3.13 -6.09 -1.61
C ALA A 4 4.39 -6.97 -1.60
N VAL A 5 5.51 -6.45 -1.08
CA VAL A 5 6.75 -7.23 -0.90
C VAL A 5 6.50 -8.42 0.05
N PHE A 6 5.78 -8.21 1.14
CA PHE A 6 5.41 -9.29 2.06
C PHE A 6 4.60 -10.40 1.38
N ALA A 7 3.60 -10.03 0.56
CA ALA A 7 2.80 -10.99 -0.20
C ALA A 7 3.65 -11.74 -1.25
N PHE A 8 4.55 -11.03 -1.94
CA PHE A 8 5.50 -11.62 -2.88
C PHE A 8 6.42 -12.65 -2.20
N LEU A 9 7.04 -12.30 -1.07
CA LEU A 9 7.90 -13.20 -0.31
C LEU A 9 7.17 -14.45 0.22
N ARG A 10 5.83 -14.39 0.30
CA ARG A 10 4.97 -15.53 0.65
C ARG A 10 4.38 -16.26 -0.56
N ASN A 11 4.89 -16.00 -1.78
CA ASN A 11 4.41 -16.59 -3.03
C ASN A 11 2.90 -16.36 -3.28
N ARG A 12 2.33 -15.25 -2.79
CA ARG A 12 0.91 -14.91 -3.01
C ARG A 12 0.69 -14.11 -4.30
N ILE A 13 1.69 -13.34 -4.72
CA ILE A 13 1.67 -12.53 -5.94
C ILE A 13 3.01 -12.66 -6.67
N GLY A 14 3.04 -12.33 -7.96
CA GLY A 14 4.24 -12.26 -8.79
C GLY A 14 5.07 -10.99 -8.56
N PHE A 15 6.26 -10.95 -9.16
CA PHE A 15 7.19 -9.82 -9.02
C PHE A 15 6.62 -8.51 -9.61
N LEU A 16 5.95 -8.58 -10.76
CA LEU A 16 5.37 -7.40 -11.43
C LEU A 16 4.13 -6.86 -10.69
N ASP A 17 3.44 -7.71 -9.95
CA ASP A 17 2.26 -7.32 -9.17
C ASP A 17 2.65 -6.39 -8.00
N ILE A 18 3.91 -6.39 -7.57
CA ILE A 18 4.41 -5.46 -6.55
C ILE A 18 4.19 -4.02 -6.99
N THR A 19 4.61 -3.70 -8.22
CA THR A 19 4.48 -2.35 -8.77
C THR A 19 3.02 -1.99 -9.01
N GLU A 20 2.21 -2.94 -9.44
CA GLU A 20 0.78 -2.74 -9.67
C GLU A 20 0.04 -2.37 -8.36
N VAL A 21 0.26 -3.13 -7.28
CA VAL A 21 -0.35 -2.84 -5.97
C VAL A 21 0.10 -1.49 -5.43
N VAL A 22 1.38 -1.14 -5.60
CA VAL A 22 1.91 0.17 -5.18
C VAL A 22 1.24 1.31 -5.96
N GLU A 23 1.16 1.20 -7.29
CA GLU A 23 0.54 2.21 -8.14
C GLU A 23 -0.95 2.39 -7.80
N GLN A 24 -1.71 1.30 -7.69
CA GLN A 24 -3.11 1.37 -7.29
C GLN A 24 -3.29 2.03 -5.92
N THR A 25 -2.39 1.74 -4.97
CA THR A 25 -2.42 2.36 -3.63
C THR A 25 -2.17 3.86 -3.72
N MET A 26 -1.14 4.30 -4.45
CA MET A 26 -0.87 5.73 -4.60
C MET A 26 -2.00 6.49 -5.31
N ASN A 27 -2.67 5.85 -6.28
CA ASN A 27 -3.81 6.44 -6.98
C ASN A 27 -5.07 6.53 -6.10
N LYS A 28 -5.19 5.69 -5.08
CA LYS A 28 -6.36 5.64 -4.19
C LYS A 28 -6.22 6.55 -2.98
N ILE A 29 -5.05 6.58 -2.35
CA ILE A 29 -4.82 7.31 -1.09
C ILE A 29 -4.57 8.78 -1.39
N ALA A 30 -5.18 9.66 -0.61
CA ALA A 30 -5.08 11.10 -0.82
C ALA A 30 -3.65 11.60 -0.55
N PHE A 31 -3.15 12.46 -1.44
CA PHE A 31 -1.89 13.17 -1.22
C PHE A 31 -2.12 14.40 -0.34
N ILE A 32 -1.29 14.55 0.70
CA ILE A 32 -1.31 15.69 1.62
C ILE A 32 0.02 16.44 1.45
N GLU A 33 -0.03 17.67 0.96
CA GLU A 33 1.18 18.45 0.63
C GLU A 33 1.98 18.87 1.88
N LYS A 34 1.29 19.19 2.98
CA LYS A 34 1.87 19.61 4.26
C LYS A 34 1.30 18.77 5.40
N PRO A 35 1.68 17.48 5.49
CA PRO A 35 1.13 16.58 6.47
C PRO A 35 1.62 16.93 7.87
N THR A 36 0.75 16.76 8.84
CA THR A 36 1.12 16.66 10.26
C THR A 36 1.63 15.25 10.56
N LEU A 37 2.20 15.05 11.75
CA LEU A 37 2.59 13.71 12.20
C LEU A 37 1.41 12.74 12.25
N GLN A 38 0.22 13.22 12.64
CA GLN A 38 -0.98 12.39 12.66
C GLN A 38 -1.39 11.97 11.25
N ASP A 39 -1.34 12.90 10.28
CA ASP A 39 -1.65 12.60 8.88
C ASP A 39 -0.73 11.52 8.30
N TYR A 40 0.55 11.49 8.71
CA TYR A 40 1.46 10.40 8.31
C TYR A 40 1.01 9.04 8.84
N PHE A 41 0.59 8.96 10.10
CA PHE A 41 0.09 7.70 10.67
C PHE A 41 -1.23 7.26 10.03
N ASP A 42 -2.13 8.20 9.82
CA ASP A 42 -3.44 7.91 9.24
C ASP A 42 -3.29 7.50 7.76
N SER A 43 -2.46 8.21 7.00
CA SER A 43 -2.17 7.88 5.60
C SER A 43 -1.44 6.54 5.45
N ASP A 44 -0.47 6.23 6.33
CA ASP A 44 0.20 4.92 6.32
C ASP A 44 -0.78 3.78 6.65
N ALA A 45 -1.63 3.96 7.67
CA ALA A 45 -2.65 2.97 8.02
C ALA A 45 -3.66 2.76 6.88
N GLU A 46 -4.13 3.84 6.24
CA GLU A 46 -5.05 3.76 5.11
C GLU A 46 -4.41 3.04 3.91
N ALA A 47 -3.16 3.40 3.57
CA ALA A 47 -2.40 2.77 2.50
C ALA A 47 -2.19 1.27 2.74
N ARG A 48 -1.86 0.88 3.98
CA ARG A 48 -1.71 -0.54 4.34
C ARG A 48 -3.03 -1.30 4.27
N ASN A 49 -4.11 -0.73 4.78
CA ASN A 49 -5.43 -1.35 4.73
C ASN A 49 -5.91 -1.54 3.28
N PHE A 50 -5.71 -0.53 2.43
CA PHE A 50 -6.07 -0.64 1.02
C PHE A 50 -5.21 -1.69 0.30
N ALA A 51 -3.89 -1.66 0.47
CA ALA A 51 -3.01 -2.68 -0.11
C ALA A 51 -3.35 -4.09 0.38
N ALA A 52 -3.68 -4.27 1.66
CA ALA A 52 -4.15 -5.55 2.21
C ALA A 52 -5.44 -6.03 1.53
N SER A 53 -6.36 -5.11 1.23
CA SER A 53 -7.61 -5.43 0.52
C SER A 53 -7.38 -5.93 -0.91
N LEU A 54 -6.41 -5.34 -1.63
CA LEU A 54 -6.00 -5.79 -2.97
C LEU A 54 -5.35 -7.18 -2.93
N LEU A 55 -4.63 -7.47 -1.85
CA LEU A 55 -3.89 -8.72 -1.67
C LEU A 55 -4.72 -9.83 -1.01
N HIS A 56 -5.99 -9.57 -0.69
CA HIS A 56 -6.89 -10.47 0.05
C HIS A 56 -6.25 -11.05 1.32
N MET A 57 -5.63 -10.17 2.11
CA MET A 57 -4.89 -10.52 3.34
C MET A 57 -5.73 -10.52 4.61
#